data_AF-A0A7Y6ED03-F1
#
_entry.id   AF-A0A7Y6ED03-F1
#
_cell.length_a   1.000
_cell.length_b   1.000
_cell.length_c   1.000
_cell.angle_alpha   90.00
_cell.angle_beta   90.00
_cell.angle_gamma   90.00
#
_symmetry.space_group_name_H-M   'P 1'
#
loop_
_entity.id
_entity.type
_entity.pdbx_description
1 polymer ?
#
loop_
_entity_poly.entity_id
_entity_poly.type
_entity_poly.pdbx_seq_one_letter_code
_entity_poly.pdbx_strand_id
1 'polypeptide(L)'
;MFKLAGLSLAALALSATAHADVSLKLGNTERVTRLFSYPNNCNVICFRNWTLEQTVEHYLTQSVQRDGYSDAKVLVKTDKGQLVADISGVPRSYEKPLAALLDAGDLAYNGASKLNADGKWAYSWNLFLPLGLALENRRSVELLHFPPDYSLTQAQDYLRSDTTDRWASLLTINGIPAEQTPGFQTIIDIAPIAAPSNAGKDLEGVYDYFKDYQATMVKNISVHASGIALPMVAFGTPVRNWIKQQYGPTVNVLSLVNISPSDGVKVPVLGSNHPSYIWYVADPASYTGKDAQAKADTAGLKVMGQDLSVACWQAAMGRDPESNPDIELKSCTQTWQVAQKEKTCELFYTSIRNLKTAQAVAKCASATIAPQLKQLKAPAPATALPPPPF
;
A
#
# COMPACT_ATOMS: atom_id res chain seq x y z
N MET A 1 46.46 34.85 -31.05
CA MET A 1 44.99 34.85 -31.18
C MET A 1 44.42 33.80 -30.24
N PHE A 2 44.01 34.19 -29.04
CA PHE A 2 43.40 33.29 -28.04
C PHE A 2 41.88 33.32 -28.21
N LYS A 3 41.26 32.14 -28.39
CA LYS A 3 39.79 31.98 -28.43
C LYS A 3 39.28 31.78 -27.00
N LEU A 4 38.37 32.66 -26.56
CA LEU A 4 37.60 32.48 -25.33
C LEU A 4 36.56 31.37 -25.51
N ALA A 5 36.52 30.43 -24.56
CA ALA A 5 35.40 29.51 -24.36
C ALA A 5 34.38 30.17 -23.42
N GLY A 6 33.14 30.29 -23.87
CA GLY A 6 32.01 30.75 -23.06
C GLY A 6 31.48 29.62 -22.17
N LEU A 7 31.45 29.85 -20.87
CA LEU A 7 30.78 29.01 -19.87
C LEU A 7 29.34 29.49 -19.70
N SER A 8 28.38 28.63 -20.03
CA SER A 8 26.96 28.84 -19.74
C SER A 8 26.70 28.49 -18.26
N LEU A 9 26.40 29.49 -17.43
CA LEU A 9 25.90 29.27 -16.07
C LEU A 9 24.41 28.86 -16.15
N ALA A 10 24.10 27.61 -15.79
CA ALA A 10 22.74 27.19 -15.49
C ALA A 10 22.36 27.70 -14.08
N ALA A 11 21.36 28.56 -14.00
CA ALA A 11 20.82 29.03 -12.73
C ALA A 11 19.93 27.93 -12.12
N LEU A 12 20.38 27.29 -11.03
CA LEU A 12 19.50 26.51 -10.16
C LEU A 12 18.63 27.48 -9.35
N ALA A 13 17.35 27.57 -9.69
CA ALA A 13 16.36 28.19 -8.81
C ALA A 13 16.05 27.24 -7.65
N LEU A 14 16.78 27.38 -6.53
CA LEU A 14 16.36 26.81 -5.26
C LEU A 14 15.12 27.55 -4.78
N SER A 15 13.95 26.95 -4.97
CA SER A 15 12.72 27.39 -4.31
C SER A 15 12.85 27.01 -2.83
N ALA A 16 13.28 27.96 -2.00
CA ALA A 16 13.23 27.79 -0.55
C ALA A 16 11.76 27.73 -0.12
N THR A 17 11.22 26.54 0.10
CA THR A 17 9.95 26.36 0.80
C THR A 17 10.15 26.90 2.21
N ALA A 18 9.41 27.95 2.57
CA ALA A 18 9.42 28.46 3.94
C ALA A 18 8.91 27.35 4.88
N HIS A 19 9.81 26.75 5.65
CA HIS A 19 9.46 25.83 6.73
C HIS A 19 8.74 26.63 7.82
N ALA A 20 7.56 26.17 8.21
CA ALA A 20 6.79 26.76 9.29
C ALA A 20 6.51 25.71 10.36
N ASP A 21 6.36 26.17 11.60
CA ASP A 21 5.86 25.32 12.67
C ASP A 21 4.34 25.19 12.49
N VAL A 22 3.87 23.96 12.31
CA VAL A 22 2.47 23.58 12.29
C VAL A 22 2.07 23.16 13.70
N SER A 23 1.00 23.74 14.24
CA SER A 23 0.43 23.31 15.52
C SER A 23 -1.00 22.85 15.28
N LEU A 24 -1.23 21.54 15.34
CA LEU A 24 -2.53 20.92 15.08
C LEU A 24 -3.15 20.41 16.37
N LYS A 25 -4.40 20.82 16.63
CA LYS A 25 -5.21 20.23 17.70
C LYS A 25 -5.70 18.85 17.25
N LEU A 26 -5.24 17.81 17.93
CA LEU A 26 -5.61 16.42 17.65
C LEU A 26 -6.96 16.06 18.29
N GLY A 27 -7.36 16.79 19.33
CA GLY A 27 -8.64 16.62 20.04
C GLY A 27 -8.44 16.26 21.51
N ASN A 28 -9.52 15.85 22.17
CA ASN A 28 -9.46 15.39 23.55
C ASN A 28 -8.78 14.01 23.64
N THR A 29 -8.39 13.61 24.87
CA THR A 29 -7.76 12.32 25.14
C THR A 29 -8.58 11.15 24.57
N GLU A 30 -9.90 11.14 24.75
CA GLU A 30 -10.77 10.07 24.25
C GLU A 30 -10.71 9.90 22.72
N ARG A 31 -10.81 11.00 21.96
CA ARG A 31 -10.69 10.97 20.50
C ARG A 31 -9.33 10.47 20.08
N VAL A 32 -8.25 10.94 20.69
CA VAL A 32 -6.92 10.52 20.28
C VAL A 32 -6.66 9.06 20.66
N THR A 33 -7.14 8.61 21.81
CA THR A 33 -7.08 7.20 22.22
C THR A 33 -7.74 6.28 21.19
N ARG A 34 -8.98 6.59 20.76
CA ARG A 34 -9.67 5.75 19.77
C ARG A 34 -9.03 5.77 18.38
N LEU A 35 -8.55 6.93 17.91
CA LEU A 35 -8.00 7.07 16.55
C LEU A 35 -6.60 6.45 16.40
N PHE A 36 -5.83 6.41 17.49
CA PHE A 36 -4.52 5.76 17.54
C PHE A 36 -4.55 4.37 18.18
N SER A 37 -5.75 3.87 18.49
CA SER A 37 -6.02 2.54 19.06
C SER A 37 -5.31 2.29 20.39
N TYR A 38 -5.03 3.36 21.14
CA TYR A 38 -4.21 3.31 22.34
C TYR A 38 -4.94 2.61 23.50
N PRO A 39 -4.26 1.78 24.31
CA PRO A 39 -2.91 1.25 24.08
C PRO A 39 -2.92 0.24 22.92
N ASN A 40 -2.00 0.41 21.98
CA ASN A 40 -2.02 -0.34 20.71
C ASN A 40 -0.87 -1.34 20.56
N ASN A 41 -0.09 -1.57 21.61
CA ASN A 41 1.03 -2.54 21.63
C ASN A 41 1.08 -3.33 22.95
N CYS A 42 -0.07 -3.43 23.62
CA CYS A 42 -0.19 -3.99 24.94
C CYS A 42 -1.24 -5.10 25.00
N ASN A 43 -0.98 -6.08 25.85
CA ASN A 43 -2.02 -6.89 26.48
C ASN A 43 -1.82 -6.74 28.00
N VAL A 44 -1.74 -7.84 28.77
CA VAL A 44 -1.28 -7.80 30.17
C VAL A 44 0.14 -7.20 30.30
N ILE A 45 0.97 -7.35 29.26
CA ILE A 45 2.32 -6.80 29.16
C ILE A 45 2.39 -5.93 27.89
N CYS A 46 2.91 -4.71 28.03
CA CYS A 46 3.18 -3.83 26.91
C CYS A 46 4.52 -4.16 26.27
N PHE A 47 4.55 -4.31 24.94
CA PHE A 47 5.79 -4.45 24.19
C PHE A 47 6.62 -3.16 24.25
N ARG A 48 5.94 -2.01 24.27
CA ARG A 48 6.53 -0.69 24.50
C ARG A 48 5.67 0.08 25.50
N ASN A 49 6.25 0.53 26.61
CA ASN A 49 5.51 1.30 27.61
C ASN A 49 5.37 2.78 27.20
N TRP A 50 4.70 3.05 26.09
CA TRP A 50 4.50 4.40 25.56
C TRP A 50 3.29 5.08 26.19
N THR A 51 3.40 6.40 26.39
CA THR A 51 2.23 7.25 26.64
C THR A 51 1.40 7.43 25.37
N LEU A 52 0.20 8.00 25.50
CA LEU A 52 -0.61 8.37 24.34
C LEU A 52 0.14 9.36 23.44
N GLU A 53 0.79 10.37 24.03
CA GLU A 53 1.59 11.35 23.31
C GLU A 53 2.73 10.70 22.53
N GLN A 54 3.49 9.79 23.14
CA GLN A 54 4.59 9.07 22.47
C GLN A 54 4.08 8.19 21.32
N THR A 55 2.92 7.56 21.50
CA THR A 55 2.30 6.73 20.45
C THR A 55 1.93 7.58 19.24
N VAL A 56 1.31 8.75 19.48
CA VAL A 56 0.94 9.69 18.42
C VAL A 56 2.18 10.27 17.75
N GLU A 57 3.16 10.74 18.54
CA GLU A 57 4.41 11.31 18.06
C GLU A 57 5.16 10.34 17.15
N HIS A 58 5.19 9.05 17.50
CA HIS A 58 5.79 7.99 16.69
C HIS A 58 5.18 7.91 15.28
N TYR A 59 3.85 7.78 15.16
CA TYR A 59 3.20 7.68 13.84
C TYR A 59 3.28 8.99 13.04
N LEU A 60 3.16 10.14 13.71
CA LEU A 60 3.31 11.42 13.02
C LEU A 60 4.75 11.62 12.52
N THR A 61 5.76 11.17 13.28
CA THR A 61 7.17 11.17 12.87
C THR A 61 7.38 10.28 11.64
N GLN A 62 6.80 9.08 11.62
CA GLN A 62 6.86 8.22 10.44
C GLN A 62 6.26 8.89 9.20
N SER A 63 5.12 9.57 9.36
CA SER A 63 4.44 10.26 8.25
C SER A 63 5.32 11.34 7.63
N VAL A 64 5.87 12.25 8.44
CA VAL A 64 6.72 13.35 7.94
C VAL A 64 8.01 12.84 7.30
N GLN A 65 8.59 11.76 7.83
CA GLN A 65 9.78 11.12 7.25
C GLN A 65 9.47 10.48 5.89
N ARG A 66 8.32 9.82 5.75
CA ARG A 66 7.88 9.18 4.50
C ARG A 66 7.43 10.17 3.45
N ASP A 67 7.00 11.36 3.87
CA ASP A 67 6.82 12.51 2.99
C ASP A 67 8.16 13.17 2.57
N GLY A 68 9.31 12.69 3.09
CA GLY A 68 10.63 13.19 2.70
C GLY A 68 11.11 14.41 3.48
N TYR A 69 10.42 14.80 4.56
CA TYR A 69 10.86 15.88 5.45
C TYR A 69 11.84 15.33 6.49
N SER A 70 13.07 15.03 6.07
CA SER A 70 14.09 14.36 6.91
C SER A 70 14.47 15.14 8.18
N ASP A 71 14.38 16.47 8.12
CA ASP A 71 14.72 17.36 9.24
C ASP A 71 13.50 17.74 10.10
N ALA A 72 12.31 17.22 9.78
CA ALA A 72 11.11 17.51 10.53
C ALA A 72 11.17 16.94 11.94
N LYS A 73 10.58 17.69 12.89
CA LYS A 73 10.45 17.26 14.28
C LYS A 73 9.00 17.32 14.68
N VAL A 74 8.53 16.27 15.33
CA VAL A 74 7.19 16.18 15.90
C VAL A 74 7.32 16.18 17.42
N LEU A 75 6.49 16.98 18.08
CA LEU A 75 6.26 16.92 19.51
C LEU A 75 4.77 16.82 19.75
N VAL A 76 4.35 15.84 20.55
CA VAL A 76 2.94 15.76 20.99
C VAL A 76 2.85 16.08 22.47
N LYS A 77 1.94 16.99 22.82
CA LYS A 77 1.73 17.44 24.20
C LYS A 77 0.26 17.52 24.54
N THR A 78 -0.05 17.38 25.82
CA THR A 78 -1.37 17.65 26.37
C THR A 78 -1.41 19.07 26.96
N ASP A 79 -2.33 19.90 26.49
CA ASP A 79 -2.62 21.23 27.02
C ASP A 79 -4.13 21.33 27.34
N LYS A 80 -4.48 21.59 28.61
CA LYS A 80 -5.87 21.72 29.09
C LYS A 80 -6.80 20.58 28.63
N GLY A 81 -6.31 19.33 28.66
CA GLY A 81 -7.08 18.14 28.26
C GLY A 81 -7.27 17.97 26.75
N GLN A 82 -6.53 18.73 25.94
CA GLN A 82 -6.43 18.57 24.49
C GLN A 82 -5.02 18.13 24.12
N LEU A 83 -4.90 17.15 23.24
CA LEU A 83 -3.62 16.80 22.64
C LEU A 83 -3.37 17.69 21.43
N VAL A 84 -2.14 18.17 21.32
CA VAL A 84 -1.66 19.05 20.25
C VAL A 84 -0.36 18.45 19.70
N ALA A 85 -0.26 18.39 18.37
CA ALA A 85 0.97 18.06 17.67
C ALA A 85 1.62 19.34 17.15
N ASP A 86 2.83 19.62 17.61
CA ASP A 86 3.70 20.64 17.05
C ASP A 86 4.67 19.97 16.07
N ILE A 87 4.61 20.35 14.80
CA ILE A 87 5.42 19.79 13.70
C ILE A 87 6.22 20.91 13.08
N SER A 88 7.53 20.83 13.18
CA SER A 88 8.47 21.77 12.55
C SER A 88 9.15 21.14 11.34
N GLY A 89 9.71 21.95 10.44
CA GLY A 89 10.42 21.46 9.25
C GLY A 89 9.50 21.01 8.11
N VAL A 90 8.20 21.28 8.20
CA VAL A 90 7.20 20.97 7.16
C VAL A 90 6.57 22.26 6.59
N PRO A 91 5.89 22.19 5.42
CA PRO A 91 5.09 23.31 4.93
C PRO A 91 3.92 23.60 5.88
N ARG A 92 3.49 24.87 5.96
CA ARG A 92 2.31 25.26 6.76
C ARG A 92 1.03 24.51 6.35
N SER A 93 0.94 24.05 5.10
CA SER A 93 -0.19 23.26 4.59
C SER A 93 -0.27 21.84 5.15
N TYR A 94 0.77 21.34 5.79
CA TYR A 94 0.86 19.94 6.25
C TYR A 94 -0.22 19.60 7.30
N GLU A 95 -0.78 20.60 7.98
CA GLU A 95 -1.93 20.41 8.88
C GLU A 95 -3.15 19.81 8.17
N LYS A 96 -3.35 20.12 6.88
CA LYS A 96 -4.55 19.75 6.13
C LYS A 96 -4.68 18.25 5.88
N PRO A 97 -3.68 17.57 5.28
CA PRO A 97 -3.80 16.13 5.05
C PRO A 97 -3.85 15.34 6.36
N LEU A 98 -3.18 15.81 7.43
CA LEU A 98 -3.28 15.19 8.75
C LEU A 98 -4.68 15.35 9.36
N ALA A 99 -5.25 16.56 9.35
CA ALA A 99 -6.61 16.79 9.82
C ALA A 99 -7.62 15.94 9.03
N ALA A 100 -7.47 15.87 7.70
CA ALA A 100 -8.33 15.07 6.83
C ALA A 100 -8.28 13.57 7.15
N LEU A 101 -7.10 13.03 7.50
CA LEU A 101 -6.96 11.64 7.96
C LEU A 101 -7.70 11.41 9.28
N LEU A 102 -7.54 12.31 10.26
CA LEU A 102 -8.16 12.16 11.58
C LEU A 102 -9.69 12.30 11.51
N ASP A 103 -10.18 13.21 10.67
CA ASP A 103 -11.62 13.40 10.45
C ASP A 103 -12.23 12.19 9.72
N ALA A 104 -11.53 11.60 8.76
CA ALA A 104 -11.93 10.31 8.19
C ALA A 104 -11.91 9.21 9.27
N GLY A 105 -10.92 9.25 10.17
CA GLY A 105 -10.81 8.33 11.30
C GLY A 105 -12.02 8.35 12.23
N ASP A 106 -12.65 9.50 12.44
CA ASP A 106 -13.90 9.59 13.21
C ASP A 106 -15.04 8.83 12.51
N LEU A 107 -15.11 8.86 11.17
CA LEU A 107 -16.07 8.05 10.40
C LEU A 107 -15.79 6.55 10.56
N ALA A 108 -14.51 6.15 10.54
CA ALA A 108 -14.12 4.76 10.76
C ALA A 108 -14.49 4.28 12.17
N TYR A 109 -14.27 5.10 13.19
CA TYR A 109 -14.66 4.81 14.56
C TYR A 109 -16.17 4.63 14.71
N ASN A 110 -16.98 5.50 14.09
CA ASN A 110 -18.43 5.36 14.07
C ASN A 110 -18.86 4.03 13.42
N GLY A 111 -18.22 3.67 12.30
CA GLY A 111 -18.41 2.37 11.64
C GLY A 111 -18.08 1.19 12.55
N ALA A 112 -16.90 1.21 13.18
CA ALA A 112 -16.44 0.17 14.12
C ALA A 112 -17.36 0.03 15.33
N SER A 113 -17.81 1.15 15.90
CA SER A 113 -18.72 1.16 17.05
C SER A 113 -20.08 0.58 16.68
N LYS A 114 -20.61 0.90 15.50
CA LYS A 114 -21.84 0.30 14.98
C LYS A 114 -21.65 -1.21 14.72
N LEU A 115 -20.53 -1.61 14.12
CA LEU A 115 -20.22 -3.02 13.86
C LEU A 115 -20.16 -3.83 15.17
N ASN A 116 -19.58 -3.24 16.22
CA ASN A 116 -19.55 -3.84 17.56
C ASN A 116 -20.94 -3.89 18.22
N ALA A 117 -21.72 -2.82 18.13
CA ALA A 117 -23.09 -2.79 18.65
C ALA A 117 -23.99 -3.86 18.00
N ASP A 118 -23.73 -4.18 16.73
CA ASP A 118 -24.41 -5.25 15.99
C ASP A 118 -23.85 -6.66 16.29
N GLY A 119 -22.89 -6.79 17.22
CA GLY A 119 -22.31 -8.06 17.65
C GLY A 119 -21.35 -8.71 16.65
N LYS A 120 -20.83 -7.95 15.68
CA LYS A 120 -19.98 -8.44 14.59
C LYS A 120 -18.50 -8.08 14.74
N TRP A 121 -18.14 -7.33 15.77
CA TRP A 121 -16.75 -7.00 16.07
C TRP A 121 -16.09 -8.16 16.83
N ALA A 122 -15.01 -8.72 16.28
CA ALA A 122 -14.27 -9.75 17.01
C ALA A 122 -13.43 -9.12 18.13
N TYR A 123 -13.34 -9.81 19.27
CA TYR A 123 -12.61 -9.32 20.44
C TYR A 123 -11.13 -9.03 20.15
N SER A 124 -10.50 -9.76 19.23
CA SER A 124 -9.10 -9.57 18.83
C SER A 124 -8.88 -8.41 17.86
N TRP A 125 -9.94 -7.79 17.36
CA TRP A 125 -9.84 -6.71 16.37
C TRP A 125 -9.60 -5.36 17.02
N ASN A 126 -8.78 -4.55 16.36
CA ASN A 126 -8.56 -3.15 16.71
C ASN A 126 -8.90 -2.28 15.51
N LEU A 127 -9.55 -1.13 15.71
CA LEU A 127 -9.57 -0.09 14.66
C LEU A 127 -8.11 0.23 14.33
N PHE A 128 -7.74 0.40 13.07
CA PHE A 128 -6.38 0.77 12.70
C PHE A 128 -6.37 1.62 11.43
N LEU A 129 -6.31 2.93 11.63
CA LEU A 129 -6.15 3.90 10.55
C LEU A 129 -4.75 3.77 9.93
N PRO A 130 -4.54 4.17 8.66
CA PRO A 130 -3.24 4.18 7.96
C PRO A 130 -2.26 5.21 8.54
N LEU A 131 -1.98 5.09 9.84
CA LEU A 131 -1.11 5.94 10.62
C LEU A 131 0.34 5.73 10.20
N GLY A 132 1.09 6.82 10.12
CA GLY A 132 2.49 6.74 9.72
C GLY A 132 2.72 6.60 8.23
N LEU A 133 1.70 6.60 7.36
CA LEU A 133 1.92 6.62 5.91
C LEU A 133 2.21 8.04 5.40
N ALA A 134 2.77 8.15 4.19
CA ALA A 134 2.96 9.43 3.52
C ALA A 134 1.59 10.13 3.31
N LEU A 135 1.51 11.40 3.68
CA LEU A 135 0.29 12.19 3.69
C LEU A 135 0.25 13.26 2.58
N GLU A 136 1.36 13.97 2.36
CA GLU A 136 1.45 15.09 1.42
C GLU A 136 2.14 14.70 0.10
N ASN A 137 3.32 14.08 0.18
CA ASN A 137 4.21 13.75 -0.95
C ASN A 137 4.02 12.31 -1.45
N ARG A 138 2.76 11.89 -1.48
CA ARG A 138 2.32 10.58 -2.00
C ARG A 138 2.62 10.47 -3.49
N ARG A 139 2.99 9.28 -3.96
CA ARG A 139 3.29 8.99 -5.37
C ARG A 139 2.24 8.08 -5.99
N SER A 140 1.60 7.24 -5.19
CA SER A 140 0.49 6.38 -5.60
C SER A 140 -0.34 5.96 -4.39
N VAL A 141 -1.52 5.39 -4.64
CA VAL A 141 -2.42 4.85 -3.62
C VAL A 141 -2.57 3.35 -3.79
N GLU A 142 -2.61 2.62 -2.68
CA GLU A 142 -2.84 1.19 -2.62
C GLU A 142 -4.16 0.93 -1.90
N LEU A 143 -5.13 0.33 -2.59
CA LEU A 143 -6.34 -0.16 -1.95
C LEU A 143 -6.11 -1.59 -1.49
N LEU A 144 -6.21 -1.81 -0.19
CA LEU A 144 -6.04 -3.11 0.46
C LEU A 144 -7.31 -3.51 1.21
N HIS A 145 -7.32 -4.77 1.63
CA HIS A 145 -8.45 -5.34 2.33
C HIS A 145 -8.49 -4.89 3.79
N PHE A 146 -7.46 -5.23 4.56
CA PHE A 146 -7.28 -4.86 5.96
C PHE A 146 -5.79 -4.99 6.35
N PRO A 147 -5.32 -4.23 7.36
CA PRO A 147 -3.96 -4.37 7.89
C PRO A 147 -3.84 -5.57 8.86
N PRO A 148 -2.72 -6.30 8.85
CA PRO A 148 -2.50 -7.34 9.86
C PRO A 148 -2.24 -6.72 11.24
N ASP A 149 -2.73 -7.40 12.28
CA ASP A 149 -2.65 -6.97 13.68
C ASP A 149 -1.22 -6.77 14.20
N TYR A 150 -0.25 -7.53 13.70
CA TYR A 150 1.15 -7.40 14.11
C TYR A 150 1.81 -6.11 13.58
N SER A 151 1.30 -5.50 12.50
CA SER A 151 1.76 -4.18 12.04
C SER A 151 1.42 -3.10 13.07
N LEU A 152 0.26 -3.22 13.71
CA LEU A 152 -0.13 -2.43 14.86
C LEU A 152 0.67 -2.87 16.09
N THR A 153 0.36 -4.05 16.63
CA THR A 153 0.73 -4.45 18.00
C THR A 153 2.23 -4.66 18.23
N GLN A 154 2.96 -5.18 17.24
CA GLN A 154 4.38 -5.51 17.37
C GLN A 154 5.26 -4.48 16.66
N ALA A 155 5.02 -4.28 15.36
CA ALA A 155 5.88 -3.42 14.56
C ALA A 155 5.72 -1.94 14.92
N GLN A 156 4.49 -1.52 15.26
CA GLN A 156 4.11 -0.10 15.31
C GLN A 156 4.48 0.59 13.99
N ASP A 157 4.19 -0.07 12.87
CA ASP A 157 4.51 0.43 11.54
C ASP A 157 3.56 -0.22 10.52
N TYR A 158 2.71 0.61 9.91
CA TYR A 158 1.73 0.19 8.91
C TYR A 158 2.37 -0.51 7.69
N LEU A 159 3.59 -0.11 7.32
CA LEU A 159 4.31 -0.70 6.19
C LEU A 159 5.12 -1.93 6.57
N ARG A 160 5.01 -2.40 7.81
CA ARG A 160 5.71 -3.62 8.24
C ARG A 160 4.79 -4.82 8.24
N SER A 161 4.74 -5.50 7.10
CA SER A 161 4.05 -6.77 6.88
C SER A 161 4.68 -7.54 5.74
N ASP A 162 4.49 -8.86 5.69
CA ASP A 162 4.95 -9.66 4.54
C ASP A 162 4.37 -9.10 3.22
N THR A 163 3.10 -8.68 3.25
CA THR A 163 2.38 -8.06 2.13
C THR A 163 3.10 -6.81 1.60
N THR A 164 3.37 -5.84 2.49
CA THR A 164 3.96 -4.54 2.14
C THR A 164 5.47 -4.66 1.89
N ASP A 165 6.20 -5.46 2.66
CA ASP A 165 7.64 -5.70 2.46
C ASP A 165 7.92 -6.33 1.09
N ARG A 166 7.08 -7.30 0.69
CA ARG A 166 7.15 -7.88 -0.66
C ARG A 166 6.88 -6.82 -1.72
N TRP A 167 5.85 -6.02 -1.55
CA TRP A 167 5.48 -5.02 -2.56
C TRP A 167 6.54 -3.93 -2.72
N ALA A 168 7.11 -3.43 -1.61
CA ALA A 168 8.28 -2.55 -1.59
C ALA A 168 9.47 -3.13 -2.37
N SER A 169 9.71 -4.44 -2.23
CA SER A 169 10.76 -5.14 -2.98
C SER A 169 10.48 -5.14 -4.49
N LEU A 170 9.22 -5.33 -4.91
CA LEU A 170 8.82 -5.27 -6.33
C LEU A 170 8.93 -3.85 -6.90
N LEU A 171 8.60 -2.82 -6.12
CA LEU A 171 8.83 -1.42 -6.49
C LEU A 171 10.32 -1.14 -6.67
N THR A 172 11.16 -1.69 -5.79
CA THR A 172 12.63 -1.58 -5.88
C THR A 172 13.19 -2.26 -7.13
N ILE A 173 12.69 -3.45 -7.47
CA ILE A 173 13.03 -4.14 -8.73
C ILE A 173 12.66 -3.29 -9.95
N ASN A 174 11.62 -2.47 -9.85
CA ASN A 174 11.20 -1.50 -10.87
C ASN A 174 11.88 -0.12 -10.74
N GLY A 175 12.98 -0.06 -9.99
CA GLY A 175 13.89 1.08 -9.91
C GLY A 175 13.47 2.17 -8.94
N ILE A 176 12.50 1.93 -8.04
CA ILE A 176 12.22 2.87 -6.95
C ILE A 176 13.29 2.67 -5.87
N PRO A 177 14.03 3.71 -5.46
CA PRO A 177 14.95 3.56 -4.34
C PRO A 177 14.22 3.10 -3.07
N ALA A 178 14.82 2.20 -2.29
CA ALA A 178 14.15 1.54 -1.17
C ALA A 178 13.57 2.57 -0.17
N GLU A 179 14.32 3.63 0.10
CA GLU A 179 13.95 4.76 0.96
C GLU A 179 12.78 5.60 0.42
N GLN A 180 12.47 5.50 -0.87
CA GLN A 180 11.36 6.22 -1.52
C GLN A 180 10.11 5.34 -1.70
N THR A 181 10.22 4.02 -1.54
CA THR A 181 9.06 3.11 -1.65
C THR A 181 7.89 3.45 -0.72
N PRO A 182 8.07 4.02 0.49
CA PRO A 182 6.93 4.40 1.33
C PRO A 182 5.99 5.42 0.67
N GLY A 183 6.51 6.34 -0.14
CA GLY A 183 5.68 7.31 -0.86
C GLY A 183 4.78 6.67 -1.92
N PHE A 184 5.10 5.46 -2.38
CA PHE A 184 4.27 4.69 -3.31
C PHE A 184 3.25 3.81 -2.59
N GLN A 185 3.43 3.55 -1.29
CA GLN A 185 2.62 2.63 -0.49
C GLN A 185 1.70 3.40 0.47
N THR A 186 1.04 4.46 0.00
CA THR A 186 -0.04 5.08 0.80
C THR A 186 -1.29 4.23 0.67
N ILE A 187 -1.71 3.60 1.76
CA ILE A 187 -2.74 2.56 1.79
C ILE A 187 -4.09 3.12 2.23
N ILE A 188 -5.16 2.62 1.61
CA ILE A 188 -6.52 2.67 2.13
C ILE A 188 -7.01 1.24 2.28
N ASP A 189 -7.34 0.85 3.49
CA ASP A 189 -8.03 -0.40 3.74
C ASP A 189 -9.54 -0.24 3.66
N ILE A 190 -10.20 -1.13 2.92
CA ILE A 190 -11.67 -1.17 2.89
C ILE A 190 -12.24 -1.61 4.24
N ALA A 191 -11.46 -2.30 5.07
CA ALA A 191 -11.74 -2.51 6.49
C ALA A 191 -10.54 -1.98 7.29
N PRO A 192 -10.61 -0.78 7.91
CA PRO A 192 -9.54 -0.23 8.73
C PRO A 192 -9.49 -0.94 10.09
N ILE A 193 -9.31 -2.26 10.07
CA ILE A 193 -9.34 -3.14 11.22
C ILE A 193 -8.04 -3.95 11.23
N ALA A 194 -7.19 -3.70 12.21
CA ALA A 194 -6.09 -4.59 12.55
C ALA A 194 -6.65 -5.94 13.03
N ALA A 195 -6.45 -6.97 12.22
CA ALA A 195 -6.92 -8.33 12.47
C ALA A 195 -5.84 -9.38 12.14
N PRO A 196 -5.95 -10.62 12.63
CA PRO A 196 -5.03 -11.69 12.24
C PRO A 196 -4.90 -11.80 10.72
N SER A 197 -3.70 -12.07 10.20
CA SER A 197 -3.43 -12.06 8.75
C SER A 197 -4.26 -13.05 7.92
N ASN A 198 -4.91 -14.01 8.57
CA ASN A 198 -5.82 -15.00 7.97
C ASN A 198 -7.31 -14.69 8.19
N ALA A 199 -7.66 -13.56 8.81
CA ALA A 199 -9.03 -13.19 9.19
C ALA A 199 -9.88 -12.65 8.03
N GLY A 200 -9.38 -12.65 6.79
CA GLY A 200 -10.07 -12.04 5.65
C GLY A 200 -11.48 -12.58 5.41
N LYS A 201 -11.76 -13.83 5.79
CA LYS A 201 -13.10 -14.44 5.66
C LYS A 201 -14.06 -13.88 6.70
N ASP A 202 -13.56 -13.63 7.90
CA ASP A 202 -14.35 -13.10 9.01
C ASP A 202 -14.73 -11.63 8.79
N LEU A 203 -14.01 -10.94 7.90
CA LEU A 203 -14.28 -9.57 7.48
C LEU A 203 -15.28 -9.47 6.30
N GLU A 204 -15.69 -10.59 5.69
CA GLU A 204 -16.70 -10.54 4.64
C GLU A 204 -18.02 -9.97 5.20
N GLY A 205 -18.58 -8.97 4.51
CA GLY A 205 -19.83 -8.32 4.91
C GLY A 205 -19.70 -7.23 5.97
N VAL A 206 -18.48 -6.87 6.40
CA VAL A 206 -18.25 -5.74 7.32
C VAL A 206 -17.98 -4.41 6.60
N TYR A 207 -17.63 -4.44 5.32
CA TYR A 207 -17.11 -3.26 4.60
C TYR A 207 -18.10 -2.09 4.55
N ASP A 208 -19.41 -2.35 4.47
CA ASP A 208 -20.43 -1.30 4.37
C ASP A 208 -20.53 -0.43 5.63
N TYR A 209 -20.05 -0.91 6.79
CA TYR A 209 -19.96 -0.11 8.01
C TYR A 209 -18.94 1.02 7.88
N PHE A 210 -17.98 0.90 6.95
CA PHE A 210 -16.90 1.85 6.74
C PHE A 210 -17.06 2.67 5.45
N LYS A 211 -18.21 2.61 4.77
CA LYS A 211 -18.43 3.28 3.47
C LYS A 211 -18.06 4.77 3.46
N ASP A 212 -18.43 5.50 4.51
CA ASP A 212 -18.19 6.94 4.58
C ASP A 212 -16.71 7.24 4.81
N TYR A 213 -16.02 6.43 5.61
CA TYR A 213 -14.57 6.47 5.75
C TYR A 213 -13.88 6.17 4.42
N GLN A 214 -14.24 5.08 3.75
CA GLN A 214 -13.60 4.65 2.51
C GLN A 214 -13.74 5.70 1.41
N ALA A 215 -14.95 6.22 1.19
CA ALA A 215 -15.22 7.26 0.20
C ALA A 215 -14.44 8.56 0.52
N THR A 216 -14.41 8.95 1.80
CA THR A 216 -13.66 10.12 2.26
C THR A 216 -12.15 9.95 2.05
N MET A 217 -11.60 8.78 2.38
CA MET A 217 -10.19 8.48 2.18
C MET A 217 -9.83 8.50 0.70
N VAL A 218 -10.58 7.81 -0.17
CA VAL A 218 -10.30 7.83 -1.61
C VAL A 218 -10.34 9.26 -2.15
N LYS A 219 -11.34 10.05 -1.76
CA LYS A 219 -11.43 11.46 -2.16
C LYS A 219 -10.22 12.28 -1.70
N ASN A 220 -9.81 12.14 -0.45
CA ASN A 220 -8.77 12.98 0.15
C ASN A 220 -7.35 12.59 -0.27
N ILE A 221 -7.12 11.30 -0.59
CA ILE A 221 -5.77 10.81 -0.82
C ILE A 221 -5.44 10.40 -2.25
N SER A 222 -6.43 10.32 -3.13
CA SER A 222 -6.20 10.00 -4.56
C SER A 222 -5.91 11.23 -5.42
N VAL A 223 -5.70 12.40 -4.81
CA VAL A 223 -5.39 13.65 -5.50
C VAL A 223 -4.31 14.39 -4.73
N HIS A 224 -3.32 14.95 -5.42
CA HIS A 224 -2.36 15.86 -4.84
C HIS A 224 -2.98 17.22 -4.48
N ALA A 225 -2.32 17.99 -3.63
CA ALA A 225 -2.69 19.38 -3.35
C ALA A 225 -2.75 20.26 -4.61
N SER A 226 -2.01 19.91 -5.67
CA SER A 226 -2.05 20.56 -6.99
C SER A 226 -3.29 20.22 -7.83
N GLY A 227 -4.12 19.27 -7.40
CA GLY A 227 -5.29 18.78 -8.15
C GLY A 227 -4.99 17.60 -9.10
N ILE A 228 -3.74 17.15 -9.19
CA ILE A 228 -3.34 16.01 -10.02
C ILE A 228 -3.81 14.71 -9.36
N ALA A 229 -4.53 13.87 -10.12
CA ALA A 229 -4.96 12.56 -9.66
C ALA A 229 -3.75 11.61 -9.52
N LEU A 230 -3.73 10.83 -8.44
CA LEU A 230 -2.69 9.84 -8.17
C LEU A 230 -3.10 8.48 -8.74
N PRO A 231 -2.17 7.69 -9.30
CA PRO A 231 -2.48 6.33 -9.72
C PRO A 231 -2.81 5.45 -8.51
N MET A 232 -3.72 4.51 -8.72
CA MET A 232 -4.20 3.62 -7.68
C MET A 232 -4.07 2.15 -8.08
N VAL A 233 -3.63 1.30 -7.16
CA VAL A 233 -3.60 -0.15 -7.34
C VAL A 233 -4.63 -0.82 -6.44
N ALA A 234 -5.48 -1.67 -7.02
CA ALA A 234 -6.53 -2.39 -6.32
C ALA A 234 -6.14 -3.85 -6.07
N PHE A 235 -5.76 -4.17 -4.84
CA PHE A 235 -5.20 -5.47 -4.48
C PHE A 235 -6.26 -6.46 -4.02
N GLY A 236 -6.35 -7.60 -4.72
CA GLY A 236 -7.19 -8.71 -4.28
C GLY A 236 -8.66 -8.59 -4.71
N THR A 237 -9.41 -9.65 -4.49
CA THR A 237 -10.81 -9.74 -4.94
C THR A 237 -11.77 -8.90 -4.11
N PRO A 238 -11.70 -8.87 -2.77
CA PRO A 238 -12.56 -8.02 -1.94
C PRO A 238 -12.51 -6.54 -2.35
N VAL A 239 -11.30 -6.00 -2.55
CA VAL A 239 -11.09 -4.62 -2.99
C VAL A 239 -11.67 -4.35 -4.38
N ARG A 240 -11.43 -5.24 -5.35
CA ARG A 240 -11.95 -5.05 -6.71
C ARG A 240 -13.48 -5.16 -6.76
N ASN A 241 -14.08 -6.02 -5.93
CA ASN A 241 -15.52 -6.08 -5.76
C ASN A 241 -16.07 -4.80 -5.11
N TRP A 242 -15.35 -4.29 -4.10
CA TRP A 242 -15.68 -3.02 -3.46
C TRP A 242 -15.66 -1.85 -4.47
N ILE A 243 -14.66 -1.76 -5.37
CA ILE A 243 -14.64 -0.74 -6.43
C ILE A 243 -15.88 -0.85 -7.32
N LYS A 244 -16.26 -2.07 -7.71
CA LYS A 244 -17.46 -2.28 -8.52
C LYS A 244 -18.72 -1.80 -7.79
N GLN A 245 -18.81 -2.08 -6.48
CA GLN A 245 -19.94 -1.66 -5.67
C GLN A 245 -20.00 -0.13 -5.48
N GLN A 246 -18.87 0.52 -5.21
CA GLN A 246 -18.83 1.95 -4.89
C GLN A 246 -18.80 2.85 -6.13
N TYR A 247 -18.10 2.44 -7.18
CA TYR A 247 -17.83 3.29 -8.34
C TYR A 247 -18.43 2.73 -9.64
N GLY A 248 -18.72 1.43 -9.72
CA GLY A 248 -19.37 0.79 -10.88
C GLY A 248 -18.48 -0.11 -11.75
N PRO A 249 -17.25 0.30 -12.14
CA PRO A 249 -16.39 -0.50 -13.01
C PRO A 249 -15.99 -1.85 -12.39
N THR A 250 -15.93 -2.89 -13.23
CA THR A 250 -15.31 -4.16 -12.86
C THR A 250 -13.82 -4.10 -13.13
N VAL A 251 -13.01 -4.41 -12.13
CA VAL A 251 -11.53 -4.39 -12.24
C VAL A 251 -11.01 -5.82 -12.10
N ASN A 252 -10.32 -6.31 -13.13
CA ASN A 252 -9.61 -7.59 -13.16
C ASN A 252 -8.10 -7.39 -12.97
N VAL A 253 -7.35 -8.48 -12.75
CA VAL A 253 -5.87 -8.40 -12.66
C VAL A 253 -5.33 -7.94 -14.02
N LEU A 254 -4.46 -6.93 -14.02
CA LEU A 254 -3.93 -6.29 -15.24
C LEU A 254 -5.01 -5.64 -16.13
N SER A 255 -6.12 -5.17 -15.54
CA SER A 255 -7.06 -4.29 -16.24
C SER A 255 -7.09 -2.90 -15.62
N LEU A 256 -7.15 -1.88 -16.47
CA LEU A 256 -7.32 -0.49 -16.09
C LEU A 256 -8.77 -0.07 -16.14
N VAL A 257 -9.18 0.71 -15.14
CA VAL A 257 -10.42 1.48 -15.14
C VAL A 257 -10.14 2.89 -14.66
N ASN A 258 -11.14 3.77 -14.73
CA ASN A 258 -11.12 5.04 -14.02
C ASN A 258 -12.26 5.08 -13.01
N ILE A 259 -11.99 5.63 -11.83
CA ILE A 259 -13.01 5.98 -10.85
C ILE A 259 -13.07 7.50 -10.68
N SER A 260 -14.22 8.00 -10.22
CA SER A 260 -14.43 9.43 -9.96
C SER A 260 -14.82 9.63 -8.50
N PRO A 261 -13.84 9.94 -7.63
CA PRO A 261 -14.11 10.15 -6.20
C PRO A 261 -14.70 11.53 -5.89
N SER A 262 -14.63 12.45 -6.85
CA SER A 262 -15.34 13.73 -6.83
C SER A 262 -15.53 14.23 -8.27
N ASP A 263 -16.45 15.18 -8.45
CA ASP A 263 -16.76 15.74 -9.76
C ASP A 263 -15.50 16.32 -10.44
N GLY A 264 -15.30 15.95 -11.71
CA GLY A 264 -14.15 16.39 -12.49
C GLY A 264 -12.82 15.65 -12.22
N VAL A 265 -12.76 14.79 -11.20
CA VAL A 265 -11.57 13.98 -10.90
C VAL A 265 -11.70 12.59 -11.54
N LYS A 266 -10.63 12.13 -12.20
CA LYS A 266 -10.50 10.76 -12.72
C LYS A 266 -9.21 10.15 -12.20
N VAL A 267 -9.37 9.09 -11.41
CA VAL A 267 -8.25 8.33 -10.84
C VAL A 267 -8.08 7.06 -11.67
N PRO A 268 -6.91 6.84 -12.31
CA PRO A 268 -6.64 5.57 -12.98
C PRO A 268 -6.39 4.48 -11.94
N VAL A 269 -7.13 3.38 -12.05
CA VAL A 269 -7.05 2.24 -11.13
C VAL A 269 -6.64 0.98 -11.88
N LEU A 270 -5.54 0.36 -11.45
CA LEU A 270 -5.07 -0.92 -11.97
C LEU A 270 -5.42 -2.06 -11.00
N GLY A 271 -6.10 -3.08 -11.49
CA GLY A 271 -6.35 -4.29 -10.69
C GLY A 271 -5.11 -5.18 -10.56
N SER A 272 -4.90 -5.68 -9.35
CA SER A 272 -3.77 -6.55 -9.00
C SER A 272 -4.23 -7.83 -8.30
N ASN A 273 -3.35 -8.83 -8.26
CA ASN A 273 -3.46 -9.87 -7.22
C ASN A 273 -3.25 -9.23 -5.85
N HIS A 274 -3.74 -9.84 -4.77
CA HIS A 274 -3.27 -9.44 -3.45
C HIS A 274 -1.77 -9.80 -3.33
N PRO A 275 -0.88 -8.98 -2.71
CA PRO A 275 0.56 -9.27 -2.70
C PRO A 275 0.90 -10.62 -2.08
N SER A 276 0.09 -11.09 -1.12
CA SER A 276 0.26 -12.40 -0.47
C SER A 276 -0.29 -13.59 -1.25
N TYR A 277 -1.06 -13.37 -2.31
CA TYR A 277 -1.67 -14.43 -3.12
C TYR A 277 -0.62 -15.37 -3.73
N ILE A 278 0.58 -14.86 -4.00
CA ILE A 278 1.68 -15.65 -4.57
C ILE A 278 2.06 -16.83 -3.69
N TRP A 279 2.09 -16.68 -2.35
CA TRP A 279 2.47 -17.76 -1.46
C TRP A 279 1.43 -18.88 -1.46
N TYR A 280 0.16 -18.51 -1.57
CA TYR A 280 -0.93 -19.48 -1.69
C TYR A 280 -0.86 -20.25 -3.02
N VAL A 281 -0.76 -19.57 -4.16
CA VAL A 281 -0.74 -20.27 -5.46
C VAL A 281 0.56 -20.99 -5.73
N ALA A 282 1.64 -20.59 -5.07
CA ALA A 282 2.91 -21.27 -5.13
C ALA A 282 2.99 -22.41 -4.11
N ASP A 283 2.04 -22.64 -3.22
CA ASP A 283 2.08 -23.80 -2.33
C ASP A 283 1.62 -25.07 -3.10
N PRO A 284 2.43 -26.14 -3.20
CA PRO A 284 1.97 -27.42 -3.75
C PRO A 284 0.74 -27.99 -3.03
N ALA A 285 0.53 -27.67 -1.75
CA ALA A 285 -0.65 -28.10 -1.00
C ALA A 285 -1.97 -27.50 -1.55
N SER A 286 -1.90 -26.43 -2.34
CA SER A 286 -3.07 -25.83 -3.03
C SER A 286 -3.55 -26.64 -4.24
N TYR A 287 -2.88 -27.75 -4.59
CA TYR A 287 -3.18 -28.57 -5.76
C TYR A 287 -3.22 -30.07 -5.44
N THR A 288 -3.94 -30.83 -6.27
CA THR A 288 -3.99 -32.29 -6.20
C THR A 288 -3.22 -32.94 -7.35
N GLY A 289 -2.76 -34.18 -7.13
CA GLY A 289 -2.08 -35.01 -8.12
C GLY A 289 -0.55 -35.02 -8.00
N LYS A 290 0.10 -35.96 -8.71
CA LYS A 290 1.57 -36.12 -8.71
C LYS A 290 2.31 -34.92 -9.33
N ASP A 291 1.59 -34.05 -10.03
CA ASP A 291 2.07 -32.84 -10.69
C ASP A 291 1.82 -31.55 -9.88
N ALA A 292 1.38 -31.66 -8.61
CA ALA A 292 1.05 -30.52 -7.74
C ALA A 292 2.17 -29.46 -7.67
N GLN A 293 3.43 -29.88 -7.51
CA GLN A 293 4.58 -28.97 -7.53
C GLN A 293 4.70 -28.20 -8.84
N ALA A 294 4.50 -28.87 -9.98
CA ALA A 294 4.61 -28.24 -11.29
C ALA A 294 3.48 -27.23 -11.52
N LYS A 295 2.26 -27.53 -11.05
CA LYS A 295 1.12 -26.61 -11.06
C LYS A 295 1.38 -25.38 -10.20
N ALA A 296 1.89 -25.58 -8.99
CA ALA A 296 2.24 -24.50 -8.07
C ALA A 296 3.35 -23.58 -8.62
N ASP A 297 4.41 -24.16 -9.20
CA ASP A 297 5.45 -23.39 -9.87
C ASP A 297 4.89 -22.60 -11.06
N THR A 298 4.04 -23.21 -11.89
CA THR A 298 3.41 -22.54 -13.05
C THR A 298 2.56 -21.35 -12.60
N ALA A 299 1.73 -21.54 -11.58
CA ALA A 299 0.86 -20.48 -11.05
C ALA A 299 1.67 -19.37 -10.37
N GLY A 300 2.67 -19.73 -9.57
CA GLY A 300 3.57 -18.78 -8.92
C GLY A 300 4.38 -17.94 -9.91
N LEU A 301 4.93 -18.54 -10.96
CA LEU A 301 5.61 -17.83 -12.05
C LEU A 301 4.69 -16.81 -12.73
N LYS A 302 3.45 -17.20 -12.98
CA LYS A 302 2.46 -16.31 -13.57
C LYS A 302 2.14 -15.13 -12.65
N VAL A 303 1.82 -15.39 -11.39
CA VAL A 303 1.51 -14.33 -10.42
C VAL A 303 2.70 -13.40 -10.25
N MET A 304 3.93 -13.92 -10.20
CA MET A 304 5.14 -13.08 -10.20
C MET A 304 5.20 -12.13 -11.40
N GLY A 305 4.93 -12.64 -12.62
CA GLY A 305 4.91 -11.81 -13.82
C GLY A 305 3.82 -10.74 -13.81
N GLN A 306 2.64 -11.05 -13.27
CA GLN A 306 1.54 -10.09 -13.11
C GLN A 306 1.91 -9.01 -12.09
N ASP A 307 2.40 -9.39 -10.91
CA ASP A 307 2.72 -8.48 -9.82
C ASP A 307 3.89 -7.55 -10.20
N LEU A 308 4.93 -8.06 -10.88
CA LEU A 308 6.01 -7.24 -11.43
C LEU A 308 5.49 -6.23 -12.46
N SER A 309 4.54 -6.62 -13.29
CA SER A 309 3.92 -5.72 -14.28
C SER A 309 3.11 -4.61 -13.62
N VAL A 310 2.36 -4.92 -12.56
CA VAL A 310 1.59 -3.93 -11.78
C VAL A 310 2.52 -2.99 -11.00
N ALA A 311 3.53 -3.53 -10.30
CA ALA A 311 4.49 -2.72 -9.56
C ALA A 311 5.31 -1.80 -10.50
N CYS A 312 5.63 -2.26 -11.71
CA CYS A 312 6.20 -1.44 -12.77
C CYS A 312 5.29 -0.27 -13.14
N TRP A 313 4.00 -0.55 -13.38
CA TRP A 313 3.03 0.46 -13.74
C TRP A 313 2.88 1.50 -12.62
N GLN A 314 2.76 1.06 -11.37
CA GLN A 314 2.68 1.94 -10.21
C GLN A 314 3.95 2.81 -10.08
N ALA A 315 5.13 2.22 -10.25
CA ALA A 315 6.40 2.96 -10.23
C ALA A 315 6.48 4.01 -11.34
N ALA A 316 6.05 3.68 -12.57
CA ALA A 316 6.05 4.62 -13.70
C ALA A 316 5.06 5.77 -13.46
N MET A 317 3.78 5.43 -13.21
CA MET A 317 2.72 6.41 -13.00
C MET A 317 2.96 7.27 -11.76
N GLY A 318 3.59 6.73 -10.70
CA GLY A 318 3.86 7.51 -9.49
C GLY A 318 5.08 8.43 -9.62
N ARG A 319 6.03 8.14 -10.53
CA ARG A 319 7.09 9.09 -10.89
C ARG A 319 6.55 10.21 -11.77
N ASP A 320 5.67 9.87 -12.71
CA ASP A 320 5.05 10.80 -13.65
C ASP A 320 3.53 10.55 -13.74
N PRO A 321 2.73 11.25 -12.92
CA PRO A 321 1.27 11.10 -12.91
C PRO A 321 0.57 11.55 -14.21
N GLU A 322 1.27 12.27 -15.10
CA GLU A 322 0.72 12.71 -16.39
C GLU A 322 0.96 11.68 -17.52
N SER A 323 1.75 10.64 -17.24
CA SER A 323 1.98 9.54 -18.18
C SER A 323 0.68 8.82 -18.54
N ASN A 324 0.65 8.18 -19.72
CA ASN A 324 -0.55 7.51 -20.21
C ASN A 324 -0.70 6.11 -19.57
N PRO A 325 -1.76 5.85 -18.78
CA PRO A 325 -1.90 4.60 -18.04
C PRO A 325 -1.89 3.34 -18.92
N ASP A 326 -2.54 3.39 -20.09
CA ASP A 326 -2.63 2.24 -21.01
C ASP A 326 -1.29 1.92 -21.67
N ILE A 327 -0.53 2.95 -22.05
CA ILE A 327 0.81 2.80 -22.62
C ILE A 327 1.75 2.21 -21.57
N GLU A 328 1.72 2.73 -20.35
CA GLU A 328 2.57 2.22 -19.26
C GLU A 328 2.24 0.77 -18.92
N LEU A 329 0.95 0.39 -18.83
CA LEU A 329 0.57 -0.99 -18.52
C LEU A 329 1.04 -1.95 -19.62
N LYS A 330 0.88 -1.56 -20.89
CA LYS A 330 1.34 -2.35 -22.03
C LYS A 330 2.87 -2.51 -22.01
N SER A 331 3.59 -1.42 -21.74
CA SER A 331 5.05 -1.41 -21.63
C SER A 331 5.54 -2.33 -20.51
N CYS A 332 4.98 -2.19 -19.31
CA CYS A 332 5.32 -2.99 -18.15
C CYS A 332 4.99 -4.49 -18.34
N THR A 333 3.84 -4.80 -18.92
CA THR A 333 3.46 -6.19 -19.26
C THR A 333 4.41 -6.78 -20.30
N GLN A 334 4.80 -6.01 -21.32
CA GLN A 334 5.77 -6.44 -22.32
C GLN A 334 7.15 -6.68 -21.71
N THR A 335 7.59 -5.83 -20.79
CA THR A 335 8.84 -5.98 -20.07
C THR A 335 8.85 -7.28 -19.27
N TRP A 336 7.93 -7.46 -18.32
CA TRP A 336 8.04 -8.55 -17.34
C TRP A 336 7.53 -9.90 -17.82
N GLN A 337 6.58 -9.93 -18.75
CA GLN A 337 5.97 -11.19 -19.21
C GLN A 337 6.51 -11.64 -20.58
N VAL A 338 7.34 -10.84 -21.25
CA VAL A 338 7.92 -11.19 -22.56
C VAL A 338 9.43 -10.98 -22.60
N ALA A 339 9.89 -9.73 -22.44
CA ALA A 339 11.30 -9.38 -22.64
C ALA A 339 12.21 -9.87 -21.51
N GLN A 340 11.71 -9.87 -20.27
CA GLN A 340 12.44 -10.24 -19.06
C GLN A 340 11.82 -11.46 -18.35
N LYS A 341 11.14 -12.35 -19.08
CA LYS A 341 10.49 -13.54 -18.51
C LYS A 341 11.46 -14.47 -17.76
N GLU A 342 12.73 -14.53 -18.18
CA GLU A 342 13.78 -15.26 -17.48
C GLU A 342 14.10 -14.62 -16.12
N LYS A 343 14.10 -13.28 -16.05
CA LYS A 343 14.29 -12.56 -14.78
C LYS A 343 13.08 -12.70 -13.86
N THR A 344 11.86 -12.64 -14.39
CA THR A 344 10.63 -12.98 -13.67
C THR A 344 10.73 -14.36 -13.03
N CYS A 345 11.24 -15.35 -13.77
CA CYS A 345 11.45 -16.69 -13.27
C CYS A 345 12.52 -16.75 -12.16
N GLU A 346 13.65 -16.10 -12.36
CA GLU A 346 14.73 -16.03 -11.36
C GLU A 346 14.20 -15.42 -10.06
N LEU A 347 13.48 -14.30 -10.14
CA LEU A 347 12.89 -13.61 -8.99
C LEU A 347 11.88 -14.50 -8.25
N PHE A 348 11.04 -15.24 -8.96
CA PHE A 348 10.14 -16.21 -8.35
C PHE A 348 10.91 -17.27 -7.55
N TYR A 349 11.89 -17.92 -8.17
CA TYR A 349 12.61 -19.00 -7.52
C TYR A 349 13.52 -18.54 -6.38
N THR A 350 14.06 -17.33 -6.44
CA THR A 350 14.88 -16.79 -5.33
C THR A 350 14.01 -16.30 -4.17
N SER A 351 12.93 -15.57 -4.45
CA SER A 351 12.11 -14.94 -3.39
C SER A 351 11.02 -15.84 -2.82
N ILE A 352 10.47 -16.78 -3.60
CA ILE A 352 9.35 -17.63 -3.17
C ILE A 352 9.80 -19.05 -2.87
N ARG A 353 10.80 -19.56 -3.59
CA ARG A 353 11.36 -20.91 -3.40
C ARG A 353 12.68 -20.93 -2.64
N ASN A 354 13.21 -19.76 -2.28
CA ASN A 354 14.47 -19.60 -1.53
C ASN A 354 15.67 -20.30 -2.19
N LEU A 355 15.66 -20.43 -3.52
CA LEU A 355 16.80 -20.95 -4.27
C LEU A 355 17.91 -19.91 -4.34
N LYS A 356 19.18 -20.36 -4.35
CA LYS A 356 20.30 -19.47 -4.68
C LYS A 356 20.19 -19.03 -6.14
N THR A 357 20.69 -17.84 -6.49
CA THR A 357 20.62 -17.28 -7.85
C THR A 357 21.06 -18.27 -8.94
N ALA A 358 22.20 -18.95 -8.76
CA ALA A 358 22.67 -19.94 -9.75
C ALA A 358 21.70 -21.13 -9.92
N GLN A 359 21.06 -21.58 -8.84
CA GLN A 359 20.05 -22.65 -8.88
C GLN A 359 18.76 -22.18 -9.55
N ALA A 360 18.33 -20.95 -9.27
CA ALA A 360 17.17 -20.34 -9.92
C ALA A 360 17.38 -20.20 -11.43
N VAL A 361 18.53 -19.68 -11.88
CA VAL A 361 18.88 -19.57 -13.30
C VAL A 361 18.88 -20.94 -13.98
N ALA A 362 19.52 -21.95 -13.38
CA ALA A 362 19.51 -23.31 -13.91
C ALA A 362 18.09 -23.90 -13.99
N LYS A 363 17.26 -23.66 -12.97
CA LYS A 363 15.85 -24.10 -12.95
C LYS A 363 15.04 -23.44 -14.06
N CYS A 364 15.22 -22.13 -14.29
CA CYS A 364 14.54 -21.39 -15.34
C CYS A 364 14.92 -21.84 -16.76
N ALA A 365 16.15 -22.31 -16.95
CA ALA A 365 16.63 -22.87 -18.23
C ALA A 365 16.18 -24.32 -18.47
N SER A 366 15.59 -24.99 -17.48
CA SER A 366 15.21 -26.40 -17.61
C SER A 366 14.09 -26.64 -18.62
N ALA A 367 14.07 -27.83 -19.21
CA ALA A 367 13.06 -28.23 -20.19
C ALA A 367 11.62 -28.21 -19.64
N THR A 368 11.44 -28.25 -18.31
CA THR A 368 10.13 -28.19 -17.67
C THR A 368 9.61 -26.76 -17.48
N ILE A 369 10.51 -25.79 -17.30
CA ILE A 369 10.13 -24.39 -17.01
C ILE A 369 10.16 -23.51 -18.27
N ALA A 370 11.13 -23.69 -19.16
CA ALA A 370 11.26 -22.87 -20.37
C ALA A 370 9.96 -22.78 -21.22
N PRO A 371 9.16 -23.85 -21.38
CA PRO A 371 7.85 -23.74 -22.05
C PRO A 371 6.84 -22.88 -21.29
N GLN A 372 6.82 -22.96 -19.95
CA GLN A 372 5.90 -22.19 -19.09
C GLN A 372 6.17 -20.68 -19.19
N LEU A 373 7.44 -20.28 -19.33
CA LEU A 373 7.81 -18.87 -19.49
C LEU A 373 7.26 -18.24 -20.78
N LYS A 374 6.96 -19.06 -21.80
CA LYS A 374 6.28 -18.58 -23.02
C LYS A 374 4.78 -18.34 -22.80
N GLN A 375 4.23 -18.81 -21.68
CA GLN A 375 2.82 -18.79 -21.34
C GLN A 375 2.48 -17.88 -20.16
N LEU A 376 3.37 -16.97 -19.74
CA LEU A 376 3.09 -16.07 -18.60
C LEU A 376 1.82 -15.21 -18.77
N LYS A 377 1.42 -14.93 -20.02
CA LYS A 377 0.17 -14.21 -20.34
C LYS A 377 -1.08 -15.09 -20.32
N ALA A 378 -0.95 -16.42 -20.33
CA ALA A 378 -2.09 -17.35 -20.33
C ALA A 378 -2.78 -17.40 -18.96
N PRO A 379 -4.04 -17.86 -18.83
CA PRO A 379 -4.71 -18.12 -17.55
C PRO A 379 -3.87 -19.01 -16.59
N ALA A 380 -4.01 -18.80 -15.28
CA ALA A 380 -3.29 -19.60 -14.28
C ALA A 380 -3.96 -20.99 -14.18
N PRO A 381 -3.23 -22.05 -13.81
CA PRO A 381 -3.87 -23.31 -13.41
C PRO A 381 -4.88 -23.09 -12.29
N ALA A 382 -6.01 -23.78 -12.35
CA ALA A 382 -7.01 -23.74 -11.28
C ALA A 382 -6.47 -24.46 -10.02
N THR A 383 -6.69 -23.85 -8.86
CA THR A 383 -6.37 -24.44 -7.55
C THR A 383 -7.43 -25.46 -7.15
N ALA A 384 -7.07 -26.39 -6.25
CA ALA A 384 -8.00 -27.40 -5.75
C ALA A 384 -9.02 -26.83 -4.75
N LEU A 385 -8.65 -25.73 -4.08
CA LEU A 385 -9.50 -24.99 -3.15
C LEU A 385 -9.59 -23.53 -3.62
N PRO A 386 -10.64 -22.78 -3.24
CA PRO A 386 -10.64 -21.34 -3.43
C PRO A 386 -9.52 -20.72 -2.58
N PRO A 387 -8.89 -19.63 -3.04
CA PRO A 387 -7.95 -18.91 -2.20
C PRO A 387 -8.63 -18.36 -0.96
N PRO A 388 -7.89 -18.20 0.15
CA PRO A 388 -8.34 -17.34 1.23
C PRO A 388 -8.77 -15.98 0.65
N PRO A 389 -9.83 -15.36 1.20
CA PRO A 389 -10.19 -13.99 0.85
C PRO A 389 -9.07 -13.06 1.32
N PHE A 390 -8.15 -12.77 0.40
CA PHE A 390 -7.11 -11.77 0.55
C PHE A 390 -7.58 -10.44 -0.04
#